data_AF-A0A2T2UUZ3-F1
#
_entry.id   AF-A0A2T2UUZ3-F1
#
_cell.length_a   1.000
_cell.length_b   1.000
_cell.length_c   1.000
_cell.angle_alpha   90.00
_cell.angle_beta   90.00
_cell.angle_gamma   90.00
#
_symmetry.space_group_name_H-M   'P 1'
#
loop_
_entity.id
_entity.type
_entity.pdbx_description
1 polymer ?
#
loop_
_entity_poly.entity_id
_entity_poly.type
_entity_poly.pdbx_seq_one_letter_code
_entity_poly.pdbx_strand_id
1 'polypeptide(L)'
;MPTYSEADFDDSRFDYGERVRILLRHPKLGGVYDEAEGTCAAREQNVEFEAKDGSMRTKTLVWLKDIEGYEKPHEDLPDTTTEVEEAWFAEEALRKKEGDPLDGVSFN
;
A
#
# COMPACT_ATOMS: atom_id res chain seq x y z
N MET A 1 -5.87 -7.01 -20.02
CA MET A 1 -5.17 -6.75 -18.75
C MET A 1 -4.19 -5.63 -19.02
N PRO A 2 -4.07 -4.62 -18.15
CA PRO A 2 -2.96 -3.68 -18.22
C PRO A 2 -1.63 -4.44 -18.18
N THR A 3 -0.69 -4.03 -19.03
CA THR A 3 0.67 -4.58 -19.06
C THR A 3 1.54 -3.63 -18.27
N TYR A 4 1.74 -3.93 -16.99
CA TYR A 4 2.60 -3.11 -16.13
C TYR A 4 4.07 -3.46 -16.33
N SER A 5 4.94 -2.47 -16.16
CA SER A 5 6.38 -2.58 -16.47
C SER A 5 7.22 -1.64 -15.60
N GLU A 6 8.54 -1.75 -15.73
CA GLU A 6 9.51 -0.82 -15.11
C GLU A 6 9.19 0.66 -15.40
N ALA A 7 8.66 0.98 -16.60
CA ALA A 7 8.33 2.35 -16.99
C ALA A 7 7.24 2.99 -16.10
N ASP A 8 6.40 2.19 -15.43
CA ASP A 8 5.37 2.71 -14.51
C ASP A 8 6.01 3.27 -13.21
N PHE A 9 7.29 2.98 -12.99
CA PHE A 9 8.06 3.33 -11.79
C PHE A 9 9.14 4.38 -12.06
N ASP A 10 9.29 4.91 -13.28
CA ASP A 10 10.37 5.86 -13.66
C ASP A 10 10.46 7.10 -12.75
N ASP A 11 9.33 7.56 -12.20
CA ASP A 11 9.24 8.69 -11.26
C ASP A 11 8.80 8.25 -9.84
N SER A 12 8.77 6.95 -9.58
CA SER A 12 8.42 6.40 -8.27
C SER A 12 9.61 6.43 -7.32
N ARG A 13 9.31 6.36 -6.02
CA ARG A 13 10.33 6.06 -5.00
C ARG A 13 10.73 4.58 -5.01
N PHE A 14 9.93 3.72 -5.64
CA PHE A 14 10.13 2.28 -5.68
C PHE A 14 10.47 1.81 -7.07
N ASP A 15 11.12 0.67 -7.18
CA ASP A 15 11.38 -0.01 -8.45
C ASP A 15 10.36 -1.13 -8.69
N TYR A 16 10.13 -1.47 -9.97
CA TYR A 16 9.39 -2.67 -10.33
C TYR A 16 10.11 -3.91 -9.78
N GLY A 17 9.39 -4.79 -9.08
CA GLY A 17 9.95 -5.94 -8.39
C GLY A 17 10.62 -5.63 -7.05
N GLU A 18 10.63 -4.37 -6.58
CA GLU A 18 11.18 -4.03 -5.27
C GLU A 18 10.32 -4.62 -4.14
N ARG A 19 10.97 -5.24 -3.15
CA ARG A 19 10.34 -5.67 -1.90
C ARG A 19 10.21 -4.48 -0.95
N VAL A 20 8.99 -4.15 -0.56
CA VAL A 20 8.66 -3.00 0.28
C VAL A 20 7.97 -3.42 1.57
N ARG A 21 7.97 -2.54 2.55
CA ARG A 21 7.25 -2.68 3.82
C ARG A 21 5.91 -1.95 3.75
N ILE A 22 4.89 -2.58 4.29
CA ILE A 22 3.54 -2.06 4.46
C ILE A 22 3.35 -1.75 5.94
N LEU A 23 3.13 -0.49 6.28
CA LEU A 23 2.96 -0.09 7.68
C LEU A 23 1.52 -0.39 8.15
N LEU A 24 1.36 -1.37 9.04
CA LEU A 24 0.06 -1.75 9.56
C LEU A 24 -0.33 -0.81 10.71
N ARG A 25 -1.39 -0.02 10.49
CA ARG A 25 -1.82 1.02 11.43
C ARG A 25 -3.07 0.60 12.20
N HIS A 26 -3.08 0.90 13.48
CA HIS A 26 -4.23 0.62 14.32
C HIS A 26 -5.38 1.57 13.93
N PRO A 27 -6.56 1.05 13.55
CA PRO A 27 -7.63 1.86 12.93
C PRO A 27 -8.16 2.96 13.84
N LYS A 28 -8.03 2.81 15.17
CA LYS A 28 -8.48 3.82 16.15
C LYS A 28 -7.36 4.72 16.68
N LEU A 29 -6.11 4.25 16.67
CA LEU A 29 -5.01 4.93 17.34
C LEU A 29 -4.01 5.56 16.36
N GLY A 30 -4.08 5.21 15.07
CA GLY A 30 -3.20 5.73 14.01
C GLY A 30 -1.74 5.27 14.08
N GLY A 31 -1.30 4.76 15.23
CA GLY A 31 0.02 4.18 15.44
C GLY A 31 0.25 2.93 14.60
N VAL A 32 1.48 2.78 14.09
CA VAL A 32 1.93 1.54 13.48
C VAL A 32 2.06 0.49 14.58
N TYR A 33 1.44 -0.67 14.40
CA TYR A 33 1.51 -1.77 15.37
C TYR A 33 2.37 -2.93 14.86
N ASP A 34 2.49 -3.07 13.54
CA ASP A 34 3.28 -4.11 12.89
C ASP A 34 3.62 -3.72 11.44
N GLU A 35 4.40 -4.54 10.76
CA GLU A 35 4.78 -4.37 9.36
C GLU A 35 4.48 -5.65 8.57
N ALA A 36 3.90 -5.48 7.39
CA ALA A 36 3.79 -6.54 6.38
C ALA A 36 4.75 -6.26 5.22
N GLU A 37 4.88 -7.19 4.30
CA GLU A 37 5.80 -7.08 3.18
C GLU A 37 5.12 -7.41 1.87
N GLY A 38 5.54 -6.78 0.77
CA GLY A 38 5.02 -7.08 -0.56
C GLY A 38 5.98 -6.65 -1.66
N THR A 39 5.76 -7.15 -2.86
CA THR A 39 6.61 -6.90 -4.04
C THR A 39 5.88 -5.99 -5.03
N CYS A 40 6.50 -4.87 -5.38
CA CYS A 40 5.95 -3.92 -6.36
C CYS A 40 5.74 -4.58 -7.73
N ALA A 41 4.49 -4.61 -8.21
CA ALA A 41 4.14 -5.26 -9.46
C ALA A 41 3.41 -4.33 -10.45
N ALA A 42 2.82 -3.24 -9.97
CA ALA A 42 2.20 -2.22 -10.81
C ALA A 42 2.14 -0.89 -10.08
N ARG A 43 2.00 0.20 -10.83
CA ARG A 43 1.78 1.53 -10.27
C ARG A 43 0.79 2.30 -11.13
N GLU A 44 -0.13 2.98 -10.47
CA GLU A 44 -1.13 3.82 -11.11
C GLU A 44 -1.10 5.21 -10.48
N GLN A 45 -0.94 6.23 -11.32
CA GLN A 45 -0.95 7.62 -10.91
C GLN A 45 -2.32 8.25 -11.13
N ASN A 46 -2.56 9.36 -10.44
CA ASN A 46 -3.75 10.18 -10.62
C ASN A 46 -5.07 9.42 -10.38
N VAL A 47 -5.06 8.45 -9.47
CA VAL A 47 -6.29 7.72 -9.10
C VAL A 47 -7.16 8.62 -8.23
N GLU A 48 -8.31 9.00 -8.77
CA GLU A 48 -9.29 9.81 -8.08
C GLU A 48 -10.21 8.95 -7.21
N PHE A 49 -10.43 9.38 -5.97
CA PHE A 49 -11.39 8.75 -5.07
C PHE A 49 -12.08 9.81 -4.20
N GLU A 50 -13.32 9.51 -3.82
CA GLU A 50 -14.07 10.32 -2.87
C GLU A 50 -13.70 9.90 -1.44
N ALA A 51 -13.12 10.82 -0.67
CA ALA A 51 -12.84 10.59 0.74
C ALA A 51 -14.14 10.60 1.56
N LYS A 52 -14.09 10.07 2.79
CA LYS A 52 -15.28 10.00 3.68
C LYS A 52 -15.94 11.36 3.98
N ASP A 53 -15.20 12.45 3.79
CA ASP A 53 -15.66 13.83 3.96
C ASP A 53 -16.34 14.41 2.70
N GLY A 54 -16.47 13.61 1.63
CA GLY A 54 -17.02 14.03 0.34
C GLY A 54 -16.04 14.80 -0.55
N SER A 55 -14.78 14.96 -0.12
CA SER A 55 -13.75 15.60 -0.95
C SER A 55 -13.19 14.64 -1.98
N MET A 56 -13.03 15.11 -3.22
CA MET A 56 -12.28 14.39 -4.24
C MET A 56 -10.79 14.52 -3.95
N ARG A 57 -10.11 13.39 -3.86
CA ARG A 57 -8.66 13.32 -3.64
C ARG A 57 -8.04 12.47 -4.73
N THR A 58 -6.79 12.78 -5.02
CA THR A 58 -5.99 12.08 -6.02
C THR A 58 -4.81 11.42 -5.33
N LYS A 59 -4.58 10.13 -5.60
CA LYS A 59 -3.46 9.38 -5.04
C LYS A 59 -2.74 8.57 -6.11
N THR A 60 -1.48 8.27 -5.83
CA THR A 60 -0.69 7.27 -6.54
C THR A 60 -0.82 5.94 -5.79
N LEU A 61 -1.22 4.89 -6.49
CA LEU A 61 -1.36 3.54 -5.96
C LEU A 61 -0.28 2.62 -6.50
N VAL A 62 0.14 1.66 -5.70
CA VAL A 62 1.08 0.60 -6.06
C VAL A 62 0.43 -0.75 -5.78
N TRP A 63 0.39 -1.63 -6.78
CA TRP A 63 -0.06 -3.00 -6.63
C TRP A 63 1.10 -3.81 -6.08
N LEU A 64 0.87 -4.44 -4.94
CA LEU A 64 1.81 -5.37 -4.35
C LEU A 64 1.34 -6.81 -4.59
N LYS A 65 2.30 -7.68 -4.86
CA LYS A 65 2.14 -9.14 -4.93
C LYS A 65 3.03 -9.83 -3.88
N ASP A 66 2.83 -11.13 -3.72
CA ASP A 66 3.56 -11.98 -2.79
C ASP A 66 3.53 -11.40 -1.36
N ILE A 67 2.37 -10.87 -0.96
CA ILE A 67 2.24 -10.17 0.30
C ILE A 67 2.31 -11.17 1.46
N GLU A 68 3.12 -10.85 2.48
CA GLU A 68 3.28 -11.64 3.69
C GLU A 68 2.92 -10.80 4.93
N GLY A 69 2.10 -11.36 5.83
CA GLY A 69 1.72 -10.72 7.09
C GLY A 69 0.62 -9.66 6.99
N TYR A 70 -0.07 -9.56 5.85
CA TYR A 70 -1.20 -8.64 5.68
C TYR A 70 -2.53 -9.38 5.58
N GLU A 71 -3.47 -8.98 6.42
CA GLU A 71 -4.83 -9.51 6.44
C GLU A 71 -5.86 -8.39 6.23
N LYS A 72 -6.91 -8.69 5.45
CA LYS A 72 -8.08 -7.82 5.31
C LYS A 72 -9.28 -8.42 6.07
N PRO A 73 -10.27 -7.61 6.49
CA PRO A 73 -11.53 -8.15 6.97
C PRO A 73 -12.15 -9.12 5.97
N HIS A 74 -12.62 -10.26 6.45
CA HIS A 74 -13.30 -11.25 5.61
C HIS A 74 -14.59 -10.63 5.06
N GLU A 75 -14.85 -10.81 3.76
CA GLU A 75 -15.97 -10.17 3.07
C GLU A 75 -17.34 -10.65 3.61
N ASP A 76 -17.45 -11.96 3.87
CA ASP A 76 -18.70 -12.59 4.32
C ASP A 76 -18.78 -12.92 5.82
N LEU A 77 -17.67 -12.89 6.57
CA LEU A 77 -17.62 -13.37 7.95
C LEU A 77 -17.29 -12.19 8.89
N PRO A 78 -18.23 -11.80 9.78
CA PRO A 78 -17.97 -10.75 10.74
C PRO A 78 -16.83 -11.17 11.69
N ASP A 79 -16.05 -10.19 12.13
CA ASP A 79 -14.96 -10.36 13.10
C ASP A 79 -13.87 -11.38 12.70
N THR A 80 -13.78 -11.69 11.40
CA THR A 80 -12.76 -12.60 10.84
C THR A 80 -11.91 -11.84 9.83
N THR A 81 -10.66 -12.23 9.70
CA THR A 81 -9.70 -11.68 8.73
C THR A 81 -9.22 -12.79 7.79
N THR A 82 -8.76 -12.40 6.60
CA THR A 82 -8.19 -13.30 5.60
C THR A 82 -6.88 -12.71 5.10
N GLU A 83 -5.81 -13.51 5.11
CA GLU A 83 -4.55 -13.16 4.47
C GLU A 83 -4.75 -12.93 2.97
N VAL A 84 -4.11 -11.90 2.43
CA VAL A 84 -4.15 -11.62 1.00
C VAL A 84 -2.75 -11.61 0.43
N GLU A 85 -2.60 -12.19 -0.76
CA GLU A 85 -1.33 -12.29 -1.47
C GLU A 85 -1.09 -11.08 -2.38
N GLU A 86 -2.13 -10.32 -2.73
CA GLU A 86 -2.03 -9.13 -3.57
C GLU A 86 -3.07 -8.05 -3.21
N ALA A 87 -2.67 -6.78 -3.28
CA ALA A 87 -3.53 -5.63 -2.98
C ALA A 87 -2.93 -4.29 -3.48
N TRP A 88 -3.80 -3.29 -3.67
CA TRP A 88 -3.41 -1.91 -3.95
C TRP A 88 -3.15 -1.15 -2.64
N PHE A 89 -2.03 -0.44 -2.59
CA PHE A 89 -1.70 0.46 -1.50
C PHE A 89 -1.38 1.86 -2.01
N ALA A 90 -1.65 2.87 -1.19
CA ALA A 90 -1.16 4.21 -1.50
C ALA A 90 0.37 4.24 -1.41
N GLU A 91 1.04 4.84 -2.39
CA GLU A 91 2.50 4.90 -2.45
C GLU A 91 3.12 5.55 -1.20
N GLU A 92 2.40 6.49 -0.58
CA GLU A 92 2.80 7.16 0.68
C GLU A 92 2.71 6.25 1.92
N ALA A 93 1.93 5.17 1.86
CA ALA A 93 1.77 4.20 2.95
C ALA A 93 2.88 3.13 2.95
N LEU A 94 3.64 3.04 1.86
CA LEU A 94 4.71 2.07 1.68
C LEU A 94 6.06 2.65 2.14
N ARG A 95 6.95 1.78 2.60
CA ARG A 95 8.33 2.10 2.97
C ARG A 95 9.32 1.17 2.27
N LYS A 96 10.47 1.70 1.87
CA LYS A 96 11.64 0.88 1.52
C LYS A 96 12.04 0.02 2.70
N LYS A 97 12.61 -1.15 2.42
CA LYS A 97 13.16 -2.05 3.43
C LYS A 97 14.26 -1.42 4.27
N GLU A 98 15.12 -0.64 3.64
CA GLU A 98 16.24 0.03 4.29
C GLU A 98 16.27 1.51 3.93
N GLY A 99 16.42 2.36 4.95
CA GLY A 99 16.67 3.80 4.76
C GLY A 99 15.55 4.56 4.05
N ASP A 100 14.27 4.22 4.32
CA ASP A 100 13.18 4.97 3.69
C ASP A 100 13.17 6.43 4.19
N PRO A 101 13.13 7.41 3.28
CA PRO A 101 13.16 8.83 3.67
C PRO A 101 11.93 9.28 4.47
N LEU A 102 10.86 8.47 4.53
CA LEU A 102 9.63 8.70 5.28
C LEU A 102 9.58 7.89 6.58
N ASP A 103 10.66 7.20 6.98
CA ASP A 103 10.77 6.62 8.31
C ASP A 103 10.69 7.73 9.38
N GLY A 104 9.79 7.57 10.35
CA GLY A 104 9.48 8.60 11.36
C GLY A 104 8.49 9.68 10.91
N VAL A 105 8.04 9.67 9.64
CA VAL A 105 6.99 10.57 9.14
C VAL A 105 5.61 9.92 9.32
N SER A 106 4.75 10.57 10.11
CA SER A 106 3.34 10.17 10.27
C SER A 106 2.46 11.01 9.35
N PHE A 107 1.71 10.31 8.50
CA PHE A 107 0.61 10.88 7.72
C PHE A 107 -0.68 10.66 8.51
N ASN A 108 -1.33 11.76 8.93
CA ASN A 108 -2.63 11.75 9.61
C ASN A 108 -3.78 11.82 8.61
#